data_AF-Q74DA6-F1
#
_entry.id   AF-Q74DA6-F1
#
_cell.length_a   1.000
_cell.length_b   1.000
_cell.length_c   1.000
_cell.angle_alpha   90.00
_cell.angle_beta   90.00
_cell.angle_gamma   90.00
#
_symmetry.space_group_name_H-M   'P 1'
#
loop_
_entity.id
_entity.type
_entity.pdbx_description
1 polymer ?
#
loop_
_entity_poly.entity_id
_entity_poly.type
_entity_poly.pdbx_seq_one_letter_code
_entity_poly.pdbx_strand_id
1 'polypeptide(L)'
;MWQLLSRLNKNLVLTIPAMMAAGFVFGLVTETGFLKELIIPFTFLMVYPMMVTLKLKKVLEGGDGKAQLFTQFINFAVVPFVAFGLGRLFFADRPYMALGLLLAALVPTSGMTISWTGFARGNLEAAVKMTVVGLILGSIATPFYVQALMGAHVEVDMTGIMKQIAVIVFLPMAVGYATQRYLIAKHGQKGFQEQWAPRFPCLSTLGVLGIVFIAIALKAQAIAARPQDLLAILLPLAILYGINYSLSTVVGRLFLPRGDAIALAYGTVMRNLSIALAVAMNAFGKAGSDAALVIALAYIIQVQSAAWYVKFTGTLFGEAPAPSCPAPRRN
;
A
#
# COMPACT_ATOMS: atom_id res chain seq x y z
N MET A 1 -23.62 10.25 5.35
CA MET A 1 -22.26 10.27 4.76
C MET A 1 -21.29 9.28 5.43
N TRP A 2 -20.90 9.46 6.69
CA TRP A 2 -19.87 8.61 7.34
C TRP A 2 -20.18 7.10 7.40
N GLN A 3 -21.45 6.73 7.56
CA GLN A 3 -21.86 5.32 7.55
C GLN A 3 -21.61 4.65 6.20
N LEU A 4 -21.85 5.35 5.09
CA LEU A 4 -21.58 4.85 3.73
C LEU A 4 -20.08 4.64 3.54
N LEU A 5 -19.25 5.64 3.88
CA LEU A 5 -17.79 5.54 3.74
C LEU A 5 -17.20 4.42 4.60
N SER A 6 -17.73 4.24 5.81
CA SER A 6 -17.34 3.13 6.68
C SER A 6 -17.69 1.77 6.06
N ARG A 7 -18.87 1.63 5.43
CA ARG A 7 -19.25 0.40 4.70
C ARG A 7 -18.32 0.12 3.52
N LEU A 8 -17.95 1.14 2.75
CA LEU A 8 -17.02 0.99 1.62
C LEU A 8 -15.62 0.55 2.11
N ASN A 9 -15.10 1.20 3.15
CA ASN A 9 -13.82 0.85 3.76
C ASN A 9 -13.81 -0.60 4.32
N LYS A 10 -14.91 -1.04 4.93
CA LYS A 10 -15.03 -2.43 5.41
C LYS A 10 -15.10 -3.46 4.29
N ASN A 11 -15.50 -3.06 3.08
CA ASN A 11 -15.74 -3.94 1.94
C ASN A 11 -14.80 -3.62 0.75
N LEU A 12 -13.54 -3.26 1.01
CA LEU A 12 -12.55 -2.95 -0.04
C LEU A 12 -12.38 -4.08 -1.06
N VAL A 13 -12.48 -5.33 -0.60
CA VAL A 13 -12.48 -6.56 -1.41
C VAL A 13 -13.47 -6.49 -2.57
N LEU A 14 -14.66 -5.93 -2.35
CA LEU A 14 -15.71 -5.79 -3.37
C LEU A 14 -15.71 -4.41 -4.02
N THR A 15 -15.39 -3.37 -3.24
CA THR A 15 -15.53 -1.99 -3.67
C THR A 15 -14.45 -1.60 -4.68
N ILE A 16 -13.22 -2.10 -4.53
CA ILE A 16 -12.14 -1.84 -5.49
C ILE A 16 -12.49 -2.42 -6.87
N PRO A 17 -12.80 -3.72 -7.03
CA PRO A 17 -13.22 -4.25 -8.34
C PRO A 17 -14.45 -3.54 -8.92
N ALA A 18 -15.44 -3.19 -8.09
CA ALA A 18 -16.61 -2.44 -8.54
C ALA A 18 -16.23 -1.06 -9.13
N MET A 19 -15.31 -0.34 -8.47
CA MET A 19 -14.82 0.94 -8.99
C MET A 19 -13.96 0.80 -10.24
N MET A 20 -13.22 -0.29 -10.38
CA MET A 20 -12.49 -0.60 -11.61
C MET A 20 -13.47 -0.86 -12.77
N ALA A 21 -14.51 -1.66 -12.55
CA ALA A 21 -15.55 -1.90 -13.55
C ALA A 21 -16.29 -0.60 -13.92
N ALA A 22 -16.64 0.23 -12.93
CA ALA A 22 -17.24 1.54 -13.17
C ALA A 22 -16.33 2.47 -13.98
N GLY A 23 -15.03 2.52 -13.65
CA GLY A 23 -14.04 3.29 -14.39
C GLY A 23 -13.89 2.80 -15.83
N PHE A 24 -13.89 1.49 -16.02
CA PHE A 24 -13.82 0.88 -17.35
C PHE A 24 -15.02 1.27 -18.20
N VAL A 25 -16.25 1.06 -17.70
CA VAL A 25 -17.48 1.45 -18.43
C VAL A 25 -17.49 2.94 -18.73
N PHE A 26 -17.14 3.78 -17.76
CA PHE A 26 -17.09 5.23 -17.95
C PHE A 26 -16.10 5.64 -19.05
N GLY A 27 -14.89 5.06 -19.04
CA GLY A 27 -13.86 5.36 -20.03
C GLY A 27 -14.14 4.81 -21.44
N LEU A 28 -15.11 3.90 -21.58
CA LEU A 28 -15.58 3.46 -22.90
C LEU A 28 -16.56 4.44 -23.55
N VAL A 29 -17.32 5.17 -22.73
CA VAL A 29 -18.44 6.00 -23.21
C VAL A 29 -18.19 7.51 -23.09
N THR A 30 -17.18 7.91 -22.31
CA THR A 30 -16.90 9.33 -22.01
C THR A 30 -15.43 9.66 -22.29
N GLU A 31 -15.16 10.88 -22.76
CA GLU A 31 -13.79 11.41 -22.84
C GLU A 31 -13.19 11.59 -21.44
N THR A 32 -12.04 10.96 -21.18
CA THR A 32 -11.45 10.89 -19.83
C THR A 32 -10.33 11.89 -19.58
N GLY A 33 -10.06 12.80 -20.53
CA GLY A 33 -8.96 13.76 -20.44
C GLY A 33 -9.01 14.61 -19.16
N PHE A 34 -10.19 15.11 -18.81
CA PHE A 34 -10.42 15.96 -17.63
C PHE A 34 -10.15 15.23 -16.30
N LEU A 35 -10.25 13.88 -16.26
CA LEU A 35 -9.99 13.11 -15.04
C LEU A 35 -8.55 13.25 -14.55
N LYS A 36 -7.61 13.65 -15.42
CA LYS A 36 -6.22 13.87 -15.06
C LYS A 36 -6.06 14.98 -14.02
N GLU A 37 -6.88 16.02 -14.08
CA GLU A 37 -6.84 17.14 -13.12
C GLU A 37 -7.27 16.70 -11.71
N LEU A 38 -8.07 15.65 -11.62
CA LEU A 38 -8.54 15.08 -10.36
C LEU A 38 -7.50 14.17 -9.69
N ILE A 39 -6.43 13.77 -10.39
CA ILE A 39 -5.40 12.88 -9.83
C ILE A 39 -4.75 13.47 -8.59
N ILE A 40 -4.35 14.75 -8.63
CA ILE A 40 -3.68 15.39 -7.49
C ILE A 40 -4.63 15.51 -6.28
N PRO A 41 -5.85 16.06 -6.42
CA PRO A 41 -6.83 16.09 -5.33
C PRO A 41 -7.11 14.73 -4.71
N PHE A 42 -7.38 13.70 -5.52
CA PHE A 42 -7.67 12.37 -4.99
C PHE A 42 -6.43 11.72 -4.36
N THR A 43 -5.24 11.96 -4.92
CA THR A 43 -3.96 11.54 -4.30
C THR A 43 -3.80 12.16 -2.93
N PHE A 44 -4.04 13.46 -2.80
CA PHE A 44 -3.92 14.14 -1.52
C PHE A 44 -4.98 13.63 -0.53
N LEU A 45 -6.24 13.51 -0.96
CA LEU A 45 -7.33 12.95 -0.15
C LEU A 45 -7.06 11.51 0.29
N MET A 46 -6.29 10.76 -0.50
CA MET A 46 -5.89 9.41 -0.18
C MET A 46 -4.78 9.37 0.87
N VAL A 47 -3.72 10.16 0.69
CA VAL A 47 -2.50 10.07 1.51
C VAL A 47 -2.62 10.85 2.82
N TYR A 48 -3.13 12.08 2.78
CA TYR A 48 -3.18 12.96 3.95
C TYR A 48 -3.96 12.36 5.14
N PRO A 49 -5.18 11.82 4.98
CA PRO A 49 -5.91 11.26 6.11
C PRO A 49 -5.18 10.08 6.77
N MET A 50 -4.49 9.26 5.99
CA MET A 50 -3.68 8.15 6.52
C MET A 50 -2.57 8.66 7.44
N MET A 51 -1.95 9.79 7.12
CA MET A 51 -0.88 10.36 7.92
C MET A 51 -1.36 10.91 9.27
N VAL A 52 -2.61 11.36 9.36
CA VAL A 52 -3.18 11.87 10.62
C VAL A 52 -3.28 10.78 11.69
N THR A 53 -3.48 9.52 11.30
CA THR A 53 -3.59 8.40 12.26
C THR A 53 -2.27 7.69 12.50
N LEU A 54 -1.19 8.11 11.83
CA LEU A 54 0.14 7.51 11.96
C LEU A 54 0.71 7.77 13.36
N LYS A 55 1.24 6.74 14.00
CA LYS A 55 1.78 6.80 15.37
C LYS A 55 3.30 6.90 15.37
N LEU A 56 3.84 8.04 14.92
CA LEU A 56 5.30 8.26 14.77
C LEU A 56 6.11 7.94 16.04
N LYS A 57 5.57 8.27 17.23
CA LYS A 57 6.26 8.03 18.51
C LYS A 57 6.54 6.56 18.81
N LYS A 58 5.72 5.63 18.28
CA LYS A 58 5.89 4.20 18.53
C LYS A 58 7.20 3.64 17.97
N VAL A 59 7.82 4.31 17.00
CA VAL A 59 9.13 3.91 16.45
C VAL A 59 10.25 3.93 17.50
N LEU A 60 10.10 4.72 18.56
CA LEU A 60 11.10 4.83 19.63
C LEU A 60 10.96 3.73 20.69
N GLU A 61 9.90 2.91 20.63
CA GLU A 61 9.67 1.80 21.56
C GLU A 61 10.50 0.57 21.15
N GLY A 62 11.19 -0.08 22.09
CA GLY A 62 11.98 -1.30 21.82
C GLY A 62 11.16 -2.58 21.64
N GLY A 63 11.84 -3.72 21.50
CA GLY A 63 11.24 -5.07 21.65
C GLY A 63 11.05 -5.93 20.40
N ASP A 64 11.26 -5.40 19.19
CA ASP A 64 10.93 -6.05 17.90
C ASP A 64 12.03 -5.92 16.84
N GLY A 65 13.27 -5.61 17.27
CA GLY A 65 14.37 -5.26 16.36
C GLY A 65 14.69 -6.32 15.30
N LYS A 66 14.56 -7.62 15.62
CA LYS A 66 14.75 -8.70 14.64
C LYS A 66 13.67 -8.71 13.57
N ALA A 67 12.40 -8.59 13.97
CA ALA A 67 11.28 -8.54 13.04
C ALA A 67 11.40 -7.33 12.12
N GLN A 68 11.73 -6.17 12.70
CA GLN A 68 11.97 -4.94 11.97
C GLN A 68 13.09 -5.10 10.94
N LEU A 69 14.24 -5.67 11.33
CA LEU A 69 15.39 -5.90 10.45
C LEU A 69 15.01 -6.78 9.25
N PHE A 70 14.39 -7.94 9.50
CA PHE A 70 14.00 -8.85 8.44
C PHE A 70 12.95 -8.24 7.51
N THR A 71 11.97 -7.51 8.05
CA THR A 71 10.98 -6.80 7.23
C THR A 71 11.63 -5.79 6.29
N GLN A 72 12.53 -4.93 6.80
CA GLN A 72 13.18 -3.93 5.94
C GLN A 72 14.15 -4.58 4.95
N PHE A 73 14.85 -5.64 5.35
CA PHE A 73 15.72 -6.41 4.47
C PHE A 73 14.94 -7.03 3.30
N ILE A 74 13.83 -7.71 3.57
CA ILE A 74 12.97 -8.27 2.51
C ILE A 74 12.44 -7.14 1.62
N ASN A 75 11.95 -6.05 2.21
CA ASN A 75 11.35 -4.93 1.48
C ASN A 75 12.29 -4.18 0.55
N PHE A 76 13.57 -4.08 0.90
CA PHE A 76 14.51 -3.23 0.16
C PHE A 76 15.66 -3.99 -0.48
N ALA A 77 16.15 -5.08 0.13
CA ALA A 77 17.24 -5.87 -0.43
C ALA A 77 16.77 -7.03 -1.33
N VAL A 78 15.52 -7.47 -1.23
CA VAL A 78 15.02 -8.65 -1.98
C VAL A 78 13.91 -8.29 -2.96
N VAL A 79 12.77 -7.82 -2.43
CA VAL A 79 11.54 -7.62 -3.20
C VAL A 79 11.70 -6.68 -4.41
N PRO A 80 12.44 -5.55 -4.34
CA PRO A 80 12.64 -4.69 -5.50
C PRO A 80 13.42 -5.37 -6.64
N PHE A 81 14.39 -6.21 -6.31
CA PHE A 81 15.18 -6.95 -7.32
C PHE A 81 14.38 -8.10 -7.93
N VAL A 82 13.53 -8.76 -7.13
CA VAL A 82 12.56 -9.73 -7.67
C VAL A 82 11.60 -9.03 -8.64
N ALA A 83 11.03 -7.89 -8.25
CA ALA A 83 10.13 -7.12 -9.10
C ALA A 83 10.82 -6.63 -10.39
N PHE A 84 12.07 -6.19 -10.29
CA PHE A 84 12.87 -5.81 -11.47
C PHE A 84 13.12 -7.00 -12.39
N GLY A 85 13.53 -8.15 -11.85
CA GLY A 85 13.73 -9.38 -12.62
C GLY A 85 12.46 -9.84 -13.34
N LEU A 86 11.32 -9.83 -12.64
CA LEU A 86 10.01 -10.11 -13.25
C LEU A 86 9.64 -9.05 -14.31
N GLY A 87 9.95 -7.78 -14.06
CA GLY A 87 9.75 -6.71 -15.03
C GLY A 87 10.53 -6.93 -16.32
N ARG A 88 11.79 -7.35 -16.22
CA ARG A 88 12.62 -7.70 -17.38
C ARG A 88 12.12 -8.95 -18.11
N LEU A 89 11.59 -9.93 -17.38
CA LEU A 89 11.09 -11.17 -17.96
C LEU A 89 9.75 -11.00 -18.68
N PHE A 90 8.80 -10.30 -18.07
CA PHE A 90 7.43 -10.19 -18.57
C PHE A 90 7.16 -8.91 -19.37
N PHE A 91 7.96 -7.86 -19.18
CA PHE A 91 7.76 -6.54 -19.78
C PHE A 91 9.03 -5.98 -20.44
N ALA A 92 9.84 -6.85 -21.05
CA ALA A 92 11.09 -6.48 -21.73
C ALA A 92 10.92 -5.29 -22.68
N ASP A 93 9.84 -5.30 -23.48
CA ASP A 93 9.51 -4.26 -24.48
C ASP A 93 8.51 -3.21 -23.95
N ARG A 94 8.12 -3.29 -22.67
CA ARG A 94 7.12 -2.42 -22.05
C ARG A 94 7.68 -1.81 -20.75
N PRO A 95 8.69 -0.94 -20.84
CA PRO A 95 9.47 -0.51 -19.67
C PRO A 95 8.64 0.25 -18.62
N TYR A 96 7.57 0.95 -19.01
CA TYR A 96 6.66 1.59 -18.06
C TYR A 96 5.75 0.59 -17.31
N MET A 97 5.45 -0.59 -17.88
CA MET A 97 4.78 -1.66 -17.13
C MET A 97 5.74 -2.31 -16.12
N ALA A 98 7.01 -2.52 -16.51
CA ALA A 98 8.07 -2.94 -15.59
C ALA A 98 8.27 -1.95 -14.44
N LEU A 99 8.24 -0.65 -14.74
CA LEU A 99 8.27 0.42 -13.73
C LEU A 99 7.09 0.32 -12.77
N GLY A 100 5.87 0.06 -13.27
CA GLY A 100 4.70 -0.16 -12.43
C GLY A 100 4.86 -1.32 -11.45
N LEU A 101 5.45 -2.43 -11.91
CA LEU A 101 5.74 -3.59 -11.08
C LEU A 101 6.81 -3.26 -10.01
N LEU A 102 7.89 -2.57 -10.40
CA LEU A 102 8.91 -2.12 -9.48
C LEU A 102 8.33 -1.17 -8.43
N LEU A 103 7.57 -0.16 -8.84
CA LEU A 103 6.93 0.79 -7.93
C LEU A 103 6.00 0.06 -6.96
N ALA A 104 5.11 -0.83 -7.44
CA ALA A 104 4.23 -1.63 -6.58
C ALA A 104 5.00 -2.42 -5.50
N ALA A 105 6.23 -2.83 -5.78
CA ALA A 105 7.11 -3.57 -4.88
C ALA A 105 7.97 -2.68 -3.96
N LEU A 106 8.37 -1.50 -4.43
CA LEU A 106 9.40 -0.65 -3.83
C LEU A 106 8.84 0.49 -2.96
N VAL A 107 7.68 1.00 -3.34
CA VAL A 107 7.01 2.13 -2.68
C VAL A 107 6.69 1.84 -1.23
N PRO A 108 6.44 2.87 -0.42
CA PRO A 108 6.50 2.74 1.03
C PRO A 108 5.45 1.79 1.62
N THR A 109 5.64 1.35 2.87
CA THR A 109 4.72 0.41 3.52
C THR A 109 3.34 1.03 3.78
N SER A 110 2.27 0.23 3.61
CA SER A 110 0.89 0.70 3.78
C SER A 110 0.45 0.70 5.24
N GLY A 111 -0.38 1.69 5.61
CA GLY A 111 -1.09 1.68 6.90
C GLY A 111 -2.01 0.46 7.10
N MET A 112 -2.45 -0.18 6.01
CA MET A 112 -3.27 -1.41 6.07
C MET A 112 -2.52 -2.58 6.72
N THR A 113 -1.19 -2.55 6.77
CA THR A 113 -0.35 -3.52 7.50
C THR A 113 -0.84 -3.73 8.91
N ILE A 114 -1.19 -2.65 9.61
CA ILE A 114 -1.62 -2.69 11.02
C ILE A 114 -2.95 -3.42 11.14
N SER A 115 -3.93 -3.09 10.29
CA SER A 115 -5.25 -3.72 10.30
C SER A 115 -5.18 -5.21 9.98
N TRP A 116 -4.47 -5.59 8.92
CA TRP A 116 -4.33 -6.99 8.52
C TRP A 116 -3.56 -7.82 9.55
N THR A 117 -2.51 -7.25 10.16
CA THR A 117 -1.83 -7.88 11.28
C THR A 117 -2.79 -8.11 12.45
N GLY A 118 -3.65 -7.13 12.77
CA GLY A 118 -4.67 -7.26 13.80
C GLY A 118 -5.69 -8.36 13.52
N PHE A 119 -6.21 -8.42 12.29
CA PHE A 119 -7.15 -9.47 11.87
C PHE A 119 -6.53 -10.86 11.96
N ALA A 120 -5.23 -10.98 11.67
CA ALA A 120 -4.45 -12.20 11.81
C ALA A 120 -3.98 -12.49 13.27
N ARG A 121 -4.35 -11.64 14.23
CA ARG A 121 -3.93 -11.70 15.65
C ARG A 121 -2.39 -11.69 15.79
N GLY A 122 -1.72 -10.83 15.04
CA GLY A 122 -0.27 -10.62 15.09
C GLY A 122 0.15 -9.49 16.04
N ASN A 123 1.44 -9.17 16.06
CA ASN A 123 2.00 -8.09 16.87
C ASN A 123 1.69 -6.71 16.23
N LEU A 124 0.68 -6.03 16.77
CA LEU A 124 0.27 -4.70 16.32
C LEU A 124 1.32 -3.61 16.55
N GLU A 125 2.12 -3.73 17.61
CA GLU A 125 3.14 -2.72 17.92
C GLU A 125 4.27 -2.79 16.91
N ALA A 126 4.72 -4.01 16.61
CA ALA A 126 5.71 -4.22 15.56
C ALA A 126 5.19 -3.73 14.22
N ALA A 127 3.96 -4.10 13.82
CA ALA A 127 3.34 -3.65 12.57
C ALA A 127 3.30 -2.12 12.43
N VAL A 128 2.99 -1.38 13.51
CA VAL A 128 3.04 0.09 13.50
C VAL A 128 4.45 0.59 13.23
N LYS A 129 5.47 0.04 13.90
CA LYS A 129 6.87 0.44 13.73
C LYS A 129 7.38 0.19 12.32
N MET A 130 7.19 -1.01 11.78
CA MET A 130 7.60 -1.34 10.41
C MET A 130 6.84 -0.51 9.37
N THR A 131 5.58 -0.17 9.63
CA THR A 131 4.83 0.73 8.75
C THR A 131 5.48 2.10 8.69
N VAL A 132 5.79 2.73 9.83
CA VAL A 132 6.40 4.07 9.84
C VAL A 132 7.80 4.04 9.23
N VAL A 133 8.65 3.10 9.64
CA VAL A 133 10.02 3.00 9.15
C VAL A 133 10.04 2.64 7.67
N GLY A 134 9.26 1.64 7.25
CA GLY A 134 9.15 1.26 5.85
C GLY A 134 8.49 2.34 4.99
N LEU A 135 7.68 3.21 5.59
CA LEU A 135 7.16 4.39 4.92
C LEU A 135 8.28 5.41 4.64
N ILE A 136 9.05 5.78 5.66
CA ILE A 136 10.15 6.75 5.51
C ILE A 136 11.25 6.20 4.59
N LEU A 137 11.74 4.99 4.88
CA LEU A 137 12.79 4.34 4.09
C LEU A 137 12.35 4.11 2.66
N GLY A 138 11.12 3.63 2.44
CA GLY A 138 10.61 3.40 1.08
C GLY A 138 10.50 4.68 0.28
N SER A 139 10.05 5.78 0.90
CA SER A 139 9.99 7.08 0.25
C SER A 139 11.37 7.59 -0.14
N ILE A 140 12.36 7.48 0.75
CA ILE A 140 13.73 7.93 0.46
C ILE A 140 14.38 7.03 -0.59
N ALA A 141 14.19 5.71 -0.50
CA ALA A 141 14.82 4.74 -1.38
C ALA A 141 14.25 4.76 -2.80
N THR A 142 12.95 5.01 -2.96
CA THR A 142 12.25 4.97 -4.26
C THR A 142 13.01 5.65 -5.41
N PRO A 143 13.40 6.94 -5.32
CA PRO A 143 14.10 7.62 -6.41
C PRO A 143 15.42 6.92 -6.78
N PHE A 144 16.20 6.50 -5.80
CA PHE A 144 17.48 5.81 -6.03
C PHE A 144 17.31 4.46 -6.72
N TYR A 145 16.34 3.65 -6.29
CA TYR A 145 16.06 2.36 -6.93
C TYR A 145 15.49 2.52 -8.34
N VAL A 146 14.61 3.50 -8.56
CA VAL A 146 14.06 3.79 -9.88
C VAL A 146 15.18 4.23 -10.83
N GLN A 147 16.06 5.14 -10.40
CA GLN A 147 17.21 5.54 -11.19
C GLN A 147 18.15 4.36 -11.48
N ALA A 148 18.50 3.58 -10.46
CA ALA A 148 19.48 2.50 -10.58
C ALA A 148 18.99 1.33 -11.43
N LEU A 149 17.71 0.95 -11.30
CA LEU A 149 17.16 -0.24 -11.97
C LEU A 149 16.45 0.10 -13.28
N MET A 150 15.80 1.26 -13.38
CA MET A 150 14.98 1.63 -14.53
C MET A 150 15.57 2.76 -15.37
N GLY A 151 16.59 3.48 -14.90
CA GLY A 151 17.16 4.65 -15.59
C GLY A 151 17.74 4.37 -16.98
N ALA A 152 18.05 3.11 -17.31
CA ALA A 152 18.48 2.70 -18.66
C ALA A 152 17.31 2.42 -19.62
N HIS A 153 16.07 2.37 -19.12
CA HIS A 153 14.89 1.92 -19.86
C HIS A 153 13.75 2.94 -19.89
N VAL A 154 13.73 3.89 -18.95
CA VAL A 154 12.78 5.00 -18.92
C VAL A 154 13.51 6.29 -18.62
N GLU A 155 12.95 7.41 -19.08
CA GLU A 155 13.44 8.73 -18.71
C GLU A 155 13.12 8.99 -17.23
N VAL A 156 14.17 9.15 -16.41
CA VAL A 156 14.06 9.35 -14.96
C VAL A 156 14.50 10.77 -14.62
N ASP A 157 13.54 11.64 -14.32
CA ASP A 157 13.82 12.90 -13.63
C ASP A 157 13.92 12.65 -12.13
N MET A 158 15.13 12.32 -11.67
CA MET A 158 15.42 12.07 -10.27
C MET A 158 14.96 13.22 -9.36
N THR A 159 15.22 14.46 -9.79
CA THR A 159 14.86 15.66 -9.02
C THR A 159 13.35 15.82 -8.96
N GLY A 160 12.67 15.60 -10.07
CA GLY A 160 11.20 15.56 -10.16
C GLY A 160 10.60 14.51 -9.24
N ILE A 161 11.11 13.27 -9.24
CA ILE A 161 10.63 12.20 -8.36
C ILE A 161 10.83 12.58 -6.88
N MET A 162 12.01 13.10 -6.51
CA MET A 162 12.27 13.54 -5.14
C MET A 162 11.32 14.65 -4.70
N LYS A 163 11.07 15.65 -5.56
CA LYS A 163 10.09 16.71 -5.31
C LYS A 163 8.68 16.13 -5.14
N GLN A 164 8.28 15.19 -6.00
CA GLN A 164 6.98 14.55 -5.90
C GLN A 164 6.82 13.76 -4.61
N ILE A 165 7.84 13.04 -4.16
CA ILE A 165 7.81 12.33 -2.88
C ILE A 165 7.75 13.31 -1.70
N ALA A 166 8.47 14.42 -1.77
CA ALA A 166 8.38 15.48 -0.76
C ALA A 166 6.95 16.02 -0.64
N VAL A 167 6.29 16.31 -1.77
CA VAL A 167 4.94 16.88 -1.81
C VAL A 167 3.85 15.85 -1.51
N ILE A 168 3.97 14.62 -2.01
CA ILE A 168 2.91 13.60 -1.91
C ILE A 168 3.02 12.80 -0.62
N VAL A 169 4.22 12.68 -0.03
CA VAL A 169 4.43 11.88 1.19
C VAL A 169 4.80 12.76 2.38
N PHE A 170 5.92 13.47 2.31
CA PHE A 170 6.46 14.15 3.49
C PHE A 170 5.63 15.37 3.92
N LEU A 171 5.10 16.14 2.96
CA LEU A 171 4.20 17.26 3.26
C LEU A 171 2.89 16.76 3.92
N PRO A 172 2.13 15.81 3.36
CA PRO A 172 0.98 15.20 4.04
C PRO A 172 1.33 14.57 5.38
N MET A 173 2.54 14.03 5.55
CA MET A 173 3.00 13.52 6.84
C MET A 173 3.14 14.63 7.87
N ALA A 174 3.79 15.74 7.51
CA ALA A 174 3.98 16.88 8.41
C ALA A 174 2.63 17.52 8.79
N VAL A 175 1.78 17.80 7.80
CA VAL A 175 0.44 18.38 8.03
C VAL A 175 -0.44 17.39 8.80
N GLY A 176 -0.39 16.10 8.46
CA GLY A 176 -1.16 15.06 9.14
C GLY A 176 -0.78 14.93 10.61
N TYR A 177 0.52 14.98 10.92
CA TYR A 177 1.00 14.99 12.29
C TYR A 177 0.58 16.26 13.05
N ALA A 178 0.64 17.44 12.42
CA ALA A 178 0.15 18.68 13.01
C ALA A 178 -1.36 18.59 13.34
N THR A 179 -2.16 18.08 12.39
CA THR A 179 -3.61 17.84 12.59
C THR A 179 -3.86 16.85 13.73
N GLN A 180 -3.09 15.76 13.81
CA GLN A 180 -3.18 14.80 14.90
C GLN A 180 -2.93 15.47 16.26
N ARG A 181 -1.86 16.26 16.37
CA ARG A 181 -1.51 16.98 17.60
C ARG A 181 -2.58 17.99 18.00
N TYR A 182 -3.11 18.74 17.04
CA TYR A 182 -4.21 19.67 17.27
C TYR A 182 -5.46 18.96 17.81
N LEU A 183 -5.87 17.85 17.17
CA LEU A 183 -7.06 17.11 17.60
C LEU A 183 -6.88 16.45 18.98
N ILE A 184 -5.69 15.93 19.28
CA ILE A 184 -5.38 15.40 20.62
C ILE A 184 -5.37 16.51 21.66
N ALA A 185 -4.82 17.69 21.35
CA ALA A 185 -4.83 18.83 22.27
C ALA A 185 -6.25 19.32 22.56
N LYS A 186 -7.14 19.31 21.55
CA LYS A 186 -8.52 19.81 21.67
C LYS A 186 -9.49 18.79 22.28
N HIS A 187 -9.35 17.51 21.96
CA HIS A 187 -10.33 16.47 22.31
C HIS A 187 -9.76 15.39 23.25
N GLY A 188 -8.51 15.50 23.65
CA GLY A 188 -7.79 14.48 24.41
C GLY A 188 -7.45 13.24 23.59
N GLN A 189 -6.58 12.39 24.15
CA GLN A 189 -6.14 11.15 23.49
C GLN A 189 -7.31 10.19 23.22
N LYS A 190 -8.22 10.05 24.20
CA LYS A 190 -9.40 9.18 24.08
C LYS A 190 -10.39 9.69 23.04
N GLY A 191 -10.69 10.99 23.05
CA GLY A 191 -11.57 11.61 22.06
C GLY A 191 -11.01 11.51 20.63
N PHE A 192 -9.70 11.67 20.46
CA PHE A 192 -9.06 11.41 19.17
C PHE A 192 -9.25 9.97 18.72
N GLN A 193 -8.93 8.99 19.57
CA GLN A 193 -8.99 7.56 19.20
C GLN A 193 -10.41 7.06 18.91
N GLU A 194 -11.40 7.48 19.69
CA GLU A 194 -12.76 6.96 19.59
C GLU A 194 -13.60 7.70 18.54
N GLN A 195 -13.41 9.00 18.36
CA GLN A 195 -14.31 9.83 17.55
C GLN A 195 -13.69 10.29 16.21
N TRP A 196 -12.40 10.64 16.22
CA TRP A 196 -11.75 11.30 15.08
C TRP A 196 -10.93 10.33 14.23
N ALA A 197 -10.05 9.55 14.86
CA ALA A 197 -9.19 8.59 14.18
C ALA A 197 -9.95 7.64 13.24
N PRO A 198 -11.15 7.11 13.58
CA PRO A 198 -11.88 6.21 12.69
C PRO A 198 -12.41 6.88 11.40
N ARG A 199 -12.51 8.21 11.36
CA ARG A 199 -13.02 8.97 10.21
C ARG A 199 -11.97 9.09 9.10
N PHE A 200 -10.69 9.21 9.45
CA PHE A 200 -9.62 9.43 8.49
C PHE A 200 -9.39 8.27 7.51
N PRO A 201 -9.37 6.98 7.93
CA PRO A 201 -9.30 5.86 6.98
C PRO A 201 -10.46 5.84 5.98
N CYS A 202 -11.65 6.27 6.40
CA CYS A 202 -12.81 6.36 5.52
C CYS A 202 -12.62 7.44 4.43
N LEU A 203 -12.00 8.58 4.76
CA LEU A 203 -11.64 9.61 3.78
C LEU A 203 -10.53 9.13 2.83
N SER A 204 -9.50 8.45 3.38
CA SER A 204 -8.44 7.86 2.56
C SER A 204 -8.99 6.87 1.54
N THR A 205 -9.97 6.06 1.94
CA THR A 205 -10.67 5.10 1.06
C THR A 205 -11.32 5.80 -0.14
N LEU A 206 -11.98 6.95 0.05
CA LEU A 206 -12.54 7.71 -1.07
C LEU A 206 -11.45 8.13 -2.07
N GLY A 207 -10.31 8.59 -1.55
CA GLY A 207 -9.12 8.88 -2.34
C GLY A 207 -8.69 7.70 -3.21
N VAL A 208 -8.51 6.52 -2.59
CA VAL A 208 -8.12 5.28 -3.27
C VAL A 208 -9.11 4.92 -4.38
N LEU A 209 -10.41 4.88 -4.06
CA LEU A 209 -11.45 4.48 -4.99
C LEU A 209 -11.53 5.43 -6.19
N GLY A 210 -11.36 6.74 -5.96
CA GLY A 210 -11.29 7.74 -7.02
C GLY A 210 -10.08 7.54 -7.93
N ILE A 211 -8.88 7.34 -7.37
CA ILE A 211 -7.67 7.10 -8.18
C ILE A 211 -7.78 5.81 -8.99
N VAL A 212 -8.27 4.71 -8.39
CA VAL A 212 -8.45 3.44 -9.09
C VAL A 212 -9.43 3.60 -10.26
N PHE A 213 -10.55 4.30 -10.02
CA PHE A 213 -11.49 4.64 -11.08
C PHE A 213 -10.83 5.42 -12.22
N ILE A 214 -10.10 6.50 -11.89
CA ILE A 214 -9.43 7.35 -12.87
C ILE A 214 -8.40 6.55 -13.68
N ALA A 215 -7.56 5.75 -13.01
CA ALA A 215 -6.52 4.96 -13.67
C ALA A 215 -7.11 3.99 -14.70
N ILE A 216 -8.21 3.30 -14.36
CA ILE A 216 -8.89 2.39 -15.29
C ILE A 216 -9.63 3.16 -16.39
N ALA A 217 -10.32 4.26 -16.05
CA ALA A 217 -11.03 5.07 -17.04
C ALA A 217 -10.10 5.63 -18.12
N LEU A 218 -8.92 6.12 -17.74
CA LEU A 218 -7.89 6.61 -18.68
C LEU A 218 -7.34 5.53 -19.61
N LYS A 219 -7.49 4.25 -19.26
CA LYS A 219 -7.00 3.09 -20.03
C LYS A 219 -8.09 2.20 -20.59
N ALA A 220 -9.37 2.55 -20.41
CA ALA A 220 -10.49 1.68 -20.76
C ALA A 220 -10.48 1.24 -22.22
N GLN A 221 -10.29 2.18 -23.15
CA GLN A 221 -10.20 1.88 -24.60
C GLN A 221 -9.05 0.93 -24.92
N ALA A 222 -7.88 1.14 -24.32
CA ALA A 222 -6.72 0.28 -24.52
C ALA A 222 -6.93 -1.13 -23.95
N ILE A 223 -7.57 -1.22 -22.78
CA ILE A 223 -7.94 -2.49 -22.14
C ILE A 223 -8.96 -3.25 -23.00
N ALA A 224 -9.98 -2.56 -23.54
CA ALA A 224 -11.00 -3.17 -24.39
C ALA A 224 -10.42 -3.68 -25.72
N ALA A 225 -9.46 -2.95 -26.30
CA ALA A 225 -8.78 -3.38 -27.52
C ALA A 225 -7.88 -4.61 -27.31
N ARG A 226 -7.30 -4.78 -26.11
CA ARG A 226 -6.36 -5.87 -25.78
C ARG A 226 -6.59 -6.42 -24.36
N PRO A 227 -7.70 -7.11 -24.08
CA PRO A 227 -8.00 -7.62 -22.74
C PRO A 227 -6.96 -8.62 -22.23
N GLN A 228 -6.25 -9.31 -23.13
CA GLN A 228 -5.14 -10.20 -22.80
C GLN A 228 -3.99 -9.50 -22.05
N ASP A 229 -3.82 -8.17 -22.24
CA ASP A 229 -2.81 -7.40 -21.51
C ASP A 229 -3.08 -7.43 -19.99
N LEU A 230 -4.34 -7.57 -19.55
CA LEU A 230 -4.66 -7.70 -18.12
C LEU A 230 -4.09 -8.99 -17.52
N LEU A 231 -4.24 -10.13 -18.22
CA LEU A 231 -3.70 -11.40 -17.76
C LEU A 231 -2.17 -11.37 -17.72
N ALA A 232 -1.55 -10.74 -18.73
CA ALA A 232 -0.11 -10.54 -18.78
C ALA A 232 0.41 -9.67 -17.62
N ILE A 233 -0.43 -8.81 -17.03
CA ILE A 233 -0.09 -8.02 -15.84
C ILE A 233 -0.36 -8.77 -14.54
N LEU A 234 -1.49 -9.47 -14.45
CA LEU A 234 -1.89 -10.19 -13.23
C LEU A 234 -0.93 -11.34 -12.90
N LEU A 235 -0.38 -12.01 -13.91
CA LEU A 235 0.56 -13.13 -13.72
C LEU A 235 1.85 -12.72 -12.98
N PRO A 236 2.67 -11.75 -13.46
CA PRO A 236 3.88 -11.34 -12.74
C PRO A 236 3.58 -10.74 -11.37
N LEU A 237 2.45 -10.04 -11.20
CA LEU A 237 2.00 -9.60 -9.88
C LEU A 237 1.73 -10.79 -8.95
N ALA A 238 0.98 -11.80 -9.41
CA ALA A 238 0.69 -12.99 -8.62
C ALA A 238 1.97 -13.72 -8.19
N ILE A 239 2.95 -13.83 -9.10
CA ILE A 239 4.27 -14.40 -8.81
C ILE A 239 5.00 -13.55 -7.76
N LEU A 240 5.06 -12.22 -7.94
CA LEU A 240 5.69 -11.30 -7.00
C LEU A 240 5.11 -11.43 -5.59
N TYR A 241 3.78 -11.38 -5.47
CA TYR A 241 3.07 -11.53 -4.19
C TYR A 241 3.28 -12.93 -3.61
N GLY A 242 3.23 -13.98 -4.43
CA GLY A 242 3.47 -15.36 -4.02
C GLY A 242 4.87 -15.58 -3.45
N ILE A 243 5.91 -15.05 -4.11
CA ILE A 243 7.30 -15.08 -3.62
C ILE A 243 7.40 -14.33 -2.30
N ASN A 244 6.83 -13.11 -2.22
CA ASN A 244 6.91 -12.28 -1.01
C ASN A 244 6.22 -12.95 0.19
N TYR A 245 4.98 -13.47 0.02
CA TYR A 245 4.31 -14.23 1.08
C TYR A 245 5.11 -15.47 1.48
N SER A 246 5.60 -16.25 0.52
CA SER A 246 6.36 -17.48 0.82
C SER A 246 7.63 -17.17 1.60
N LEU A 247 8.43 -16.22 1.13
CA LEU A 247 9.68 -15.81 1.77
C LEU A 247 9.43 -15.27 3.18
N SER A 248 8.47 -14.34 3.31
CA SER A 248 8.15 -13.72 4.60
C SER A 248 7.57 -14.74 5.59
N THR A 249 6.78 -15.70 5.13
CA THR A 249 6.28 -16.82 5.95
C THR A 249 7.42 -17.68 6.46
N VAL A 250 8.32 -18.11 5.58
CA VAL A 250 9.44 -19.00 5.93
C VAL A 250 10.39 -18.30 6.91
N VAL A 251 10.80 -17.07 6.60
CA VAL A 251 11.68 -16.28 7.49
C VAL A 251 10.99 -16.03 8.83
N GLY A 252 9.72 -15.64 8.82
CA GLY A 252 8.94 -15.41 10.03
C GLY A 252 8.85 -16.66 10.92
N ARG A 253 8.53 -17.82 10.33
CA ARG A 253 8.44 -19.10 11.05
C ARG A 253 9.75 -19.54 11.69
N LEU A 254 10.86 -19.34 10.98
CA LEU A 254 12.16 -19.84 11.41
C LEU A 254 12.81 -18.96 12.48
N PHE A 255 12.60 -17.64 12.41
CA PHE A 255 13.40 -16.70 13.20
C PHE A 255 12.59 -15.83 14.18
N LEU A 256 11.26 -15.85 14.14
CA LEU A 256 10.42 -14.93 14.91
C LEU A 256 9.29 -15.64 15.67
N PRO A 257 8.86 -15.10 16.82
CA PRO A 257 7.61 -15.51 17.45
C PRO A 257 6.42 -15.27 16.52
N ARG A 258 5.35 -16.08 16.66
CA ARG A 258 4.13 -16.02 15.83
C ARG A 258 3.65 -14.59 15.57
N GLY A 259 3.52 -13.77 16.61
CA GLY A 259 3.02 -12.40 16.49
C GLY A 259 3.87 -11.52 15.57
N ASP A 260 5.19 -11.61 15.71
CA ASP A 260 6.17 -10.86 14.93
C ASP A 260 6.30 -11.41 13.51
N ALA A 261 6.21 -12.72 13.34
CA ALA A 261 6.21 -13.38 12.04
C ALA A 261 5.02 -12.92 11.17
N ILE A 262 3.84 -12.79 11.76
CA ILE A 262 2.65 -12.26 11.10
C ILE A 262 2.83 -10.77 10.75
N ALA A 263 3.35 -9.98 11.70
CA ALA A 263 3.63 -8.57 11.46
C ALA A 263 4.62 -8.39 10.32
N LEU A 264 5.67 -9.23 10.25
CA LEU A 264 6.63 -9.26 9.16
C LEU A 264 5.95 -9.59 7.82
N ALA A 265 5.11 -10.62 7.76
CA ALA A 265 4.46 -11.03 6.51
C ALA A 265 3.59 -9.91 5.92
N TYR A 266 2.76 -9.25 6.74
CA TYR A 266 2.01 -8.10 6.25
C TYR A 266 2.88 -6.87 6.03
N GLY A 267 3.94 -6.67 6.82
CA GLY A 267 4.87 -5.56 6.70
C GLY A 267 5.70 -5.60 5.42
N THR A 268 5.89 -6.77 4.82
CA THR A 268 6.56 -6.91 3.52
C THR A 268 5.59 -6.90 2.35
N VAL A 269 4.38 -7.45 2.52
CA VAL A 269 3.43 -7.59 1.41
C VAL A 269 2.53 -6.37 1.21
N MET A 270 2.19 -5.66 2.28
CA MET A 270 1.29 -4.50 2.18
C MET A 270 2.05 -3.24 1.78
N ARG A 271 2.06 -2.96 0.47
CA ARG A 271 2.67 -1.75 -0.08
C ARG A 271 1.64 -0.65 -0.29
N ASN A 272 2.10 0.58 -0.19
CA ASN A 272 1.29 1.78 -0.33
C ASN A 272 1.10 2.08 -1.83
N LEU A 273 0.27 1.27 -2.48
CA LEU A 273 -0.06 1.38 -3.91
C LEU A 273 -0.69 2.74 -4.26
N SER A 274 -1.27 3.39 -3.25
CA SER A 274 -1.77 4.76 -3.28
C SER A 274 -0.65 5.75 -3.64
N ILE A 275 0.43 5.76 -2.85
CA ILE A 275 1.62 6.59 -3.14
C ILE A 275 2.26 6.16 -4.46
N ALA A 276 2.26 4.87 -4.77
CA ALA A 276 2.82 4.34 -6.02
C ALA A 276 2.16 4.92 -7.27
N LEU A 277 0.82 4.90 -7.31
CA LEU A 277 0.03 5.48 -8.39
C LEU A 277 0.30 6.97 -8.54
N ALA A 278 0.40 7.68 -7.42
CA ALA A 278 0.69 9.10 -7.41
C ALA A 278 2.08 9.42 -7.99
N VAL A 279 3.10 8.66 -7.60
CA VAL A 279 4.46 8.80 -8.16
C VAL A 279 4.45 8.46 -9.65
N ALA A 280 3.81 7.35 -10.06
CA ALA A 280 3.71 6.96 -11.46
C ALA A 280 3.09 8.07 -12.33
N MET A 281 1.93 8.60 -11.92
CA MET A 281 1.20 9.59 -12.71
C MET A 281 1.86 10.97 -12.70
N ASN A 282 2.41 11.41 -11.56
CA ASN A 282 2.92 12.78 -11.42
C ASN A 282 4.41 12.93 -11.79
N ALA A 283 5.21 11.87 -11.67
CA ALA A 283 6.62 11.91 -12.03
C ALA A 283 6.90 11.48 -13.49
N PHE A 284 6.04 10.62 -14.06
CA PHE A 284 6.23 10.10 -15.43
C PHE A 284 5.14 10.55 -16.41
N GLY A 285 4.25 11.44 -15.99
CA GLY A 285 3.22 12.07 -16.83
C GLY A 285 2.38 11.07 -17.63
N LYS A 286 2.25 11.29 -18.94
CA LYS A 286 1.44 10.42 -19.82
C LYS A 286 1.99 8.99 -19.89
N ALA A 287 3.32 8.82 -19.90
CA ALA A 287 3.94 7.50 -19.95
C ALA A 287 3.73 6.70 -18.66
N GLY A 288 3.61 7.40 -17.53
CA GLY A 288 3.25 6.81 -16.22
C GLY A 288 1.90 6.11 -16.16
N SER A 289 1.03 6.31 -17.16
CA SER A 289 -0.30 5.68 -17.19
C SER A 289 -0.26 4.15 -17.34
N ASP A 290 0.78 3.58 -17.97
CA ASP A 290 0.97 2.13 -18.03
C ASP A 290 1.43 1.57 -16.68
N ALA A 291 2.34 2.29 -16.00
CA ALA A 291 2.75 1.96 -14.63
C ALA A 291 1.55 2.02 -13.67
N ALA A 292 0.72 3.05 -13.81
CA ALA A 292 -0.49 3.23 -13.02
C ALA A 292 -1.51 2.09 -13.22
N LEU A 293 -1.64 1.56 -14.44
CA LEU A 293 -2.50 0.40 -14.70
C LEU A 293 -2.01 -0.85 -13.94
N VAL A 294 -0.70 -1.13 -13.98
CA VAL A 294 -0.10 -2.25 -13.24
C VAL A 294 -0.35 -2.10 -11.73
N ILE A 295 -0.14 -0.90 -11.20
CA ILE A 295 -0.35 -0.60 -9.78
C ILE A 295 -1.85 -0.70 -9.39
N ALA A 296 -2.76 -0.25 -10.27
CA ALA A 296 -4.20 -0.38 -10.05
C ALA A 296 -4.62 -1.85 -9.98
N LEU A 297 -4.10 -2.71 -10.88
CA LEU A 297 -4.34 -4.15 -10.85
C LEU A 297 -3.69 -4.82 -9.64
N ALA A 298 -2.57 -4.30 -9.14
CA ALA A 298 -1.93 -4.78 -7.92
C ALA A 298 -2.84 -4.65 -6.70
N TYR A 299 -3.78 -3.69 -6.65
CA TYR A 299 -4.75 -3.62 -5.55
C TYR A 299 -5.65 -4.86 -5.47
N ILE A 300 -6.07 -5.40 -6.63
CA ILE A 300 -6.89 -6.61 -6.67
C ILE A 300 -6.11 -7.73 -5.99
N ILE A 301 -4.86 -7.95 -6.40
CA ILE A 301 -4.07 -9.06 -5.86
C ILE A 301 -3.71 -8.80 -4.39
N GLN A 302 -3.24 -7.60 -4.04
CA GLN A 302 -2.78 -7.28 -2.70
C GLN A 302 -3.90 -7.40 -1.65
N VAL A 303 -5.06 -6.80 -1.90
CA VAL A 303 -6.15 -6.78 -0.92
C VAL A 303 -6.79 -8.17 -0.79
N GLN A 304 -6.99 -8.87 -1.91
CA GLN A 304 -7.59 -10.21 -1.89
C GLN A 304 -6.65 -11.24 -1.27
N SER A 305 -5.38 -11.24 -1.66
CA SER A 305 -4.39 -12.15 -1.09
C SER A 305 -4.21 -11.92 0.41
N ALA A 306 -4.24 -10.67 0.90
CA ALA A 306 -4.19 -10.38 2.33
C ALA A 306 -5.39 -10.99 3.06
N ALA A 307 -6.60 -10.80 2.52
CA ALA A 307 -7.82 -11.38 3.09
C ALA A 307 -7.78 -12.91 3.14
N TRP A 308 -7.25 -13.56 2.11
CA TRP A 308 -7.05 -15.01 2.10
C TRP A 308 -5.97 -15.44 3.09
N TYR A 309 -4.85 -14.72 3.15
CA TYR A 309 -3.73 -15.01 4.03
C TYR A 309 -4.13 -14.94 5.53
N VAL A 310 -5.07 -14.05 5.91
CA VAL A 310 -5.68 -14.07 7.25
C VAL A 310 -6.29 -15.44 7.55
N LYS A 311 -7.03 -16.04 6.61
CA LYS A 311 -7.66 -17.36 6.79
C LYS A 311 -6.65 -18.48 6.95
N PHE A 312 -5.51 -18.38 6.25
CA PHE A 312 -4.42 -19.34 6.34
C PHE A 312 -3.48 -19.08 7.53
N THR A 313 -3.65 -18.01 8.29
CA THR A 313 -2.69 -17.66 9.35
C THR A 313 -2.59 -18.75 10.43
N GLY A 314 -3.70 -19.41 10.81
CA GLY A 314 -3.68 -20.49 11.79
C GLY A 314 -2.85 -21.70 11.33
N THR A 315 -3.02 -22.11 10.07
CA THR A 315 -2.23 -23.20 9.47
C THR A 315 -0.78 -22.79 9.22
N LEU A 316 -0.55 -21.53 8.89
CA LEU A 316 0.76 -20.97 8.57
C LEU A 316 1.57 -20.48 9.78
N PHE A 317 1.02 -20.26 10.96
CA PHE A 317 1.84 -19.83 12.11
C PHE A 317 1.41 -20.47 13.44
N GLY A 318 0.52 -21.45 13.39
CA GLY A 318 -0.10 -22.05 14.57
C GLY A 318 -1.29 -21.23 15.06
N GLU A 319 -2.10 -21.89 15.89
CA GLU A 319 -3.29 -21.29 16.49
C GLU A 319 -2.93 -20.08 17.35
N ALA A 320 -3.85 -19.11 17.37
CA ALA A 320 -3.68 -17.95 18.23
C ALA A 320 -3.76 -18.38 19.71
N PRO A 321 -2.96 -17.79 20.61
CA PRO A 321 -3.11 -18.03 22.03
C PRO A 321 -4.57 -17.78 22.46
N ALA A 322 -5.11 -18.66 23.30
CA ALA A 322 -6.44 -18.47 23.85
C ALA A 322 -6.51 -17.11 24.56
N PRO A 323 -7.61 -16.34 24.41
CA PRO A 323 -7.77 -15.10 25.14
C PRO A 323 -7.64 -15.40 26.64
N SER A 324 -6.69 -14.75 27.31
CA SER A 324 -6.51 -14.89 28.75
C SER A 324 -7.83 -14.54 29.43
N CYS A 325 -8.42 -15.51 30.14
CA CYS A 325 -9.62 -15.27 30.93
C CYS A 325 -9.33 -14.10 31.88
N PRO A 326 -10.12 -13.02 31.87
CA PRO A 326 -9.88 -11.91 32.78
C PRO A 326 -9.92 -12.45 34.20
N ALA A 327 -8.83 -12.23 34.96
CA ALA A 327 -8.77 -12.62 36.36
C ALA A 327 -10.02 -12.04 37.07
N PRO A 328 -10.74 -12.84 37.87
CA PRO A 328 -11.90 -12.33 38.60
C PRO A 328 -11.45 -11.11 39.38
N ARG A 329 -12.15 -9.99 39.18
CA ARG A 329 -11.94 -8.78 39.98
C ARG A 329 -12.07 -9.21 41.43
N ARG A 330 -10.98 -9.16 42.20
CA ARG A 330 -11.10 -9.25 43.66
C ARG A 330 -11.86 -8.00 44.09
N ASN A 331 -13.07 -8.23 44.63
CA ASN A 331 -13.97 -7.22 45.17
C ASN A 331 -13.25 -6.34 46.21
#